data_AF-A0A2A6NN49-F1
#
_entry.id   AF-A0A2A6NN49-F1
#
_cell.length_a   1.000
_cell.length_b   1.000
_cell.length_c   1.000
_cell.angle_alpha   90.00
_cell.angle_beta   90.00
_cell.angle_gamma   90.00
#
_symmetry.space_group_name_H-M   'P 1'
#
loop_
_entity.id
_entity.type
_entity.pdbx_description
1 polymer ?
#
loop_
_entity_poly.entity_id
_entity_poly.type
_entity_poly.pdbx_seq_one_letter_code
_entity_poly.pdbx_strand_id
1 'polypeptide(L)' 'MSATSGDNIGAAGKPAVSASDAAKTLVMRGNRLDSRDLFWAEREIIIVHGEEHYRLRLTSQNKLILTK' A
#
# COMPACT_ATOMS: atom_id res chain seq x y z
N MET A 1 3.24 -48.77 30.85
CA MET A 1 3.85 -47.57 30.24
C MET A 1 3.59 -47.66 28.75
N SER A 2 2.62 -46.89 28.25
CA SER A 2 2.20 -46.97 26.85
C SER A 2 1.73 -45.62 26.34
N ALA A 3 2.36 -45.21 25.24
CA ALA A 3 1.77 -44.57 24.07
C ALA A 3 1.64 -43.02 24.02
N THR A 4 2.39 -42.52 23.02
CA THR A 4 2.15 -41.40 22.08
C THR A 4 2.43 -39.97 22.54
N SER A 5 3.64 -39.51 22.19
CA SER A 5 3.86 -38.13 21.75
C SER A 5 2.96 -37.86 20.54
N GLY A 6 2.09 -36.87 20.67
CA GLY A 6 1.27 -36.34 19.58
C GLY A 6 1.72 -34.91 19.31
N ASP A 7 2.70 -34.77 18.42
CA ASP A 7 3.09 -33.52 17.79
C ASP A 7 1.88 -32.91 17.07
N ASN A 8 1.42 -31.74 17.52
CA ASN A 8 0.36 -31.00 16.82
C ASN A 8 1.00 -29.91 15.97
N ILE A 9 1.11 -30.30 14.70
CA ILE A 9 1.75 -29.61 13.59
C ILE A 9 0.88 -28.40 13.20
N GLY A 10 1.52 -27.22 13.22
CA GLY A 10 1.28 -26.10 12.30
C GLY A 10 -0.17 -25.73 11.99
N ALA A 11 -0.76 -24.86 12.82
CA ALA A 11 -1.85 -24.01 12.36
C ALA A 11 -1.28 -23.06 11.29
N ALA A 12 -1.51 -23.40 10.03
CA ALA A 12 -1.20 -22.60 8.86
C ALA A 12 -1.93 -21.25 8.95
N GLY A 13 -1.24 -20.25 9.52
CA GLY A 13 -1.54 -18.85 9.29
C GLY A 13 -1.35 -18.61 7.80
N LYS A 14 -2.44 -18.66 7.04
CA LYS A 14 -2.50 -18.14 5.67
C LYS A 14 -1.88 -16.74 5.76
N PRO A 15 -0.75 -16.44 5.08
CA PRO A 15 -0.32 -15.06 5.00
C PRO A 15 -1.46 -14.35 4.29
N ALA A 16 -2.19 -13.52 5.03
CA ALA A 16 -2.99 -12.48 4.44
C ALA A 16 -1.97 -11.66 3.66
N VAL A 17 -1.84 -11.95 2.36
CA VAL A 17 -1.06 -11.15 1.45
C VAL A 17 -1.76 -9.81 1.47
N SER A 18 -1.26 -8.93 2.33
CA SER A 18 -1.71 -7.56 2.44
C SER A 18 -1.69 -7.00 1.03
N ALA A 19 -2.87 -6.82 0.45
CA ALA A 19 -3.07 -6.26 -0.89
C ALA A 19 -2.55 -4.80 -1.00
N SER A 20 -1.92 -4.31 0.07
CA SER A 20 -1.36 -2.98 0.25
C SER A 20 0.07 -2.81 -0.28
N ASP A 21 0.74 -3.89 -0.70
CA ASP A 21 2.09 -3.83 -1.29
C ASP A 21 2.09 -4.10 -2.81
N ALA A 22 0.99 -3.76 -3.49
CA ALA A 22 0.96 -3.79 -4.94
C ALA A 22 1.82 -2.65 -5.49
N ALA A 23 3.12 -2.93 -5.69
CA ALA A 23 4.04 -1.99 -6.31
C ALA A 23 3.48 -1.53 -7.66
N LYS A 24 3.28 -0.21 -7.80
CA LYS A 24 2.70 0.40 -8.99
C LYS A 24 3.77 1.15 -9.78
N THR A 25 3.87 0.84 -11.07
CA THR A 25 4.75 1.57 -11.99
C THR A 25 4.04 2.83 -12.47
N LEU A 26 4.69 3.98 -12.31
CA LEU A 26 4.23 5.28 -12.79
C LEU A 26 5.23 5.80 -13.84
N VAL A 27 4.72 6.32 -14.95
CA VAL A 27 5.58 6.90 -15.99
C VAL A 27 5.70 8.40 -15.77
N MET A 28 6.91 8.84 -15.47
CA MET A 28 7.22 10.27 -15.38
C MET A 28 7.63 10.80 -16.75
N ARG A 29 6.93 11.84 -17.23
CA ARG A 29 7.24 12.50 -18.50
C ARG A 29 7.96 13.81 -18.22
N GLY A 30 9.30 13.76 -18.21
CA GLY A 30 10.13 14.89 -17.80
C GLY A 30 9.96 15.17 -16.31
N ASN A 31 9.31 16.28 -15.96
CA ASN A 31 8.97 16.64 -14.58
C ASN A 31 7.46 16.54 -14.27
N ARG A 32 6.72 15.76 -15.06
CA ARG A 32 5.25 15.66 -14.96
C ARG A 32 4.81 14.22 -14.73
N LEU A 33 3.82 14.06 -13.86
CA LEU A 33 3.06 12.84 -13.62
C LEU A 33 1.58 13.13 -13.90
N ASP A 34 0.85 12.19 -14.51
CA ASP A 34 -0.60 12.31 -14.63
C ASP A 34 -1.24 11.91 -13.29
N SER A 35 -2.08 12.77 -12.74
CA SER A 35 -2.79 12.50 -11.48
C SER A 35 -3.74 11.31 -11.62
N ARG A 36 -4.25 11.03 -12.83
CA ARG A 36 -5.08 9.84 -13.10
C ARG A 36 -4.27 8.56 -12.92
N ASP A 37 -3.03 8.55 -13.38
CA ASP A 37 -2.13 7.41 -13.19
C ASP A 37 -1.79 7.25 -11.71
N LEU A 38 -1.65 8.33 -10.96
CA LEU A 38 -1.42 8.29 -9.51
C LEU A 38 -2.62 7.68 -8.77
N PHE A 39 -3.81 8.23 -8.99
CA PHE A 39 -5.03 7.94 -8.22
C PHE A 39 -5.97 6.88 -8.85
N TRP A 40 -5.47 6.09 -9.80
CA TRP A 40 -6.27 5.06 -10.49
C TRP A 40 -6.90 4.03 -9.56
N ALA A 41 -6.16 3.60 -8.53
CA ALA A 41 -6.61 2.57 -7.58
C ALA A 41 -7.17 3.19 -6.30
N GLU A 42 -6.49 4.22 -5.79
CA GLU A 42 -6.83 4.89 -4.53
C GLU A 42 -6.85 6.40 -4.75
N ARG A 43 -7.68 7.13 -4.02
CA ARG A 43 -7.78 8.61 -4.13
C ARG A 43 -6.80 9.34 -3.20
N GLU A 44 -5.91 8.61 -2.56
CA GLU A 44 -4.91 9.09 -1.63
C GLU A 44 -3.60 8.32 -1.85
N ILE A 45 -2.47 9.00 -1.73
CA ILE A 45 -1.15 8.38 -1.68
C ILE A 45 -0.35 8.98 -0.51
N ILE A 46 0.58 8.18 0.03
CA ILE A 46 1.53 8.63 1.03
C ILE A 46 2.88 8.84 0.35
N ILE A 47 3.46 10.03 0.52
CA ILE A 47 4.79 10.40 0.07
C ILE A 47 5.66 10.45 1.31
N VAL A 48 6.56 9.48 1.45
CA VAL A 48 7.57 9.50 2.52
C VAL A 48 8.71 10.40 2.10
N HIS A 49 8.96 11.44 2.88
CA HIS A 49 10.05 12.39 2.65
C HIS A 49 10.87 12.54 3.94
N GLY A 50 12.03 11.88 3.97
CA GLY A 50 12.82 11.77 5.20
C GLY A 50 12.06 10.97 6.26
N GLU A 51 11.87 11.58 7.42
CA GLU A 51 11.09 11.01 8.53
C GLU A 51 9.62 11.46 8.50
N GLU A 52 9.26 12.32 7.54
CA GLU A 52 7.92 12.87 7.42
C GLU A 52 7.08 12.11 6.39
N HIS A 53 5.80 12.00 6.69
CA HIS A 53 4.81 11.41 5.82
C HIS A 53 3.89 12.50 5.30
N TYR A 54 3.92 12.73 4.00
CA TYR A 54 2.98 13.63 3.34
C TYR A 54 1.86 12.80 2.71
N ARG A 55 0.64 13.34 2.71
CA ARG A 55 -0.52 12.72 2.08
C ARG A 55 -0.97 13.58 0.91
N LEU A 56 -0.85 13.05 -0.29
CA LEU A 56 -1.43 13.68 -1.47
C LEU A 56 -2.79 13.03 -1.74
N ARG A 57 -3.86 13.82 -1.74
CA ARG A 57 -5.24 13.33 -1.92
C ARG A 57 -5.95 14.08 -3.04
N LEU A 58 -6.75 13.34 -3.81
CA LEU A 58 -7.71 13.90 -4.75
C LEU A 58 -9.04 14.18 -4.05
N THR A 59 -9.45 15.43 -4.01
CA THR A 59 -10.75 15.86 -3.45
C THR A 59 -11.90 15.58 -4.41
N SER A 60 -13.15 15.61 -3.92
CA SER A 60 -14.36 15.50 -4.74
C SER A 60 -14.52 16.63 -5.77
N GLN A 61 -13.81 17.74 -5.59
CA GLN A 61 -13.75 18.85 -6.55
C GLN A 61 -12.66 18.66 -7.62
N ASN A 62 -12.10 17.45 -7.73
CA ASN A 62 -10.98 17.12 -8.61
C ASN A 62 -9.71 17.95 -8.35
N LYS A 63 -9.58 18.55 -7.16
CA LYS A 63 -8.37 19.27 -6.74
C LYS A 63 -7.46 18.35 -5.94
N LEU A 64 -6.15 18.50 -6.17
CA LEU A 64 -5.11 17.83 -5.40
C LEU A 64 -4.80 18.65 -4.15
N ILE A 65 -4.76 17.99 -3.00
CA ILE A 65 -4.29 18.59 -1.75
C ILE A 65 -3.12 17.77 -1.23
N LEU A 66 -2.08 18.45 -0.76
CA LEU A 66 -0.98 17.86 -0.03
C LEU A 66 -1.13 18.25 1.43
N THR A 67 -1.18 17.26 2.31
CA THR A 67 -1.12 17.47 3.76
C THR A 67 0.11 16.79 4.31
N LYS A 68 0.53 17.21 5.50
CA LYS A 68 1.46 16.47 6.35
C LYS A 68 0.66 15.49 7.23
#